data_AF-A0ABD1U0S4-F1
#
_entry.id   AF-A0ABD1U0S4-F1
#
_cell.length_a   1.000
_cell.length_b   1.000
_cell.length_c   1.000
_cell.angle_alpha   90.00
_cell.angle_beta   90.00
_cell.angle_gamma   90.00
#
_symmetry.space_group_name_H-M   'P 1'
#
loop_
_entity.id
_entity.type
_entity.pdbx_description
1 polymer ?
#
loop_
_entity_poly.entity_id
_entity_poly.type
_entity_poly.pdbx_seq_one_letter_code
_entity_poly.pdbx_strand_id
1 'polypeptide(L)'
;MTVLEYIRKFEELSRFVTHMVGTNGLKVDRFLEGLRPELNKDVLMSGIQNMSFPEVTDKALLAEQAEVKIVRAQEVRSLNRNQNQKVFRVNKNWNENKKKWAGKRHGGKQNEPHLKRGRPDNQTEAKAPPS
;
A
#
# COMPACT_ATOMS: atom_id res chain seq x y z
N MET A 1 -8.76 -15.41 -13.23
CA MET A 1 -8.70 -14.94 -14.63
C MET A 1 -8.53 -13.44 -14.60
N THR A 2 -7.56 -12.92 -15.34
CA THR A 2 -7.36 -11.47 -15.49
C THR A 2 -8.43 -10.88 -16.41
N VAL A 3 -8.63 -9.57 -16.36
CA VAL A 3 -9.59 -8.91 -17.26
C VAL A 3 -9.19 -9.12 -18.72
N LEU A 4 -7.90 -9.05 -19.04
CA LEU A 4 -7.42 -9.27 -20.40
C LEU A 4 -7.73 -10.70 -20.91
N GLU A 5 -7.50 -11.71 -20.09
CA GLU A 5 -7.86 -13.10 -20.43
C GLU A 5 -9.37 -13.25 -20.65
N TYR A 6 -10.17 -12.60 -19.79
CA TYR A 6 -11.62 -12.63 -19.91
C TYR A 6 -12.10 -11.96 -21.20
N ILE A 7 -11.58 -10.78 -21.55
CA ILE A 7 -11.90 -10.08 -22.80
C ILE A 7 -11.65 -11.00 -24.00
N ARG A 8 -10.46 -11.63 -24.07
CA ARG A 8 -10.09 -12.51 -25.19
C ARG A 8 -11.05 -13.69 -25.33
N LYS A 9 -11.40 -14.35 -24.20
CA LYS A 9 -12.37 -15.45 -24.19
C LYS A 9 -13.78 -14.99 -24.56
N PHE A 10 -14.20 -13.84 -24.04
CA PHE A 10 -15.50 -13.27 -24.35
C PHE A 10 -15.61 -12.97 -25.85
N GLU A 11 -14.60 -12.37 -26.45
CA GLU A 11 -14.58 -12.09 -27.89
C GLU A 11 -14.60 -13.36 -28.73
N GLU A 12 -13.84 -14.38 -28.35
CA GLU A 12 -13.86 -15.69 -29.03
C GLU A 12 -15.26 -16.31 -29.00
N LEU A 13 -15.88 -16.38 -27.82
CA LEU A 13 -17.21 -16.96 -27.64
C LEU A 13 -18.30 -16.13 -28.30
N SER A 14 -18.17 -14.79 -28.31
CA SER A 14 -19.14 -13.87 -28.89
C SER A 14 -19.40 -14.13 -30.37
N ARG A 15 -18.43 -14.70 -31.09
CA ARG A 15 -18.55 -15.07 -32.51
C ARG A 15 -19.57 -16.19 -32.73
N PHE A 16 -19.80 -17.04 -31.74
CA PHE A 16 -20.72 -18.17 -31.83
C PHE A 16 -22.12 -17.85 -31.31
N VAL A 17 -22.30 -16.75 -30.57
CA VAL A 17 -23.58 -16.35 -29.96
C VAL A 17 -24.04 -14.98 -30.47
N THR A 18 -23.93 -14.74 -31.77
CA THR A 18 -24.26 -13.45 -32.40
C THR A 18 -25.66 -12.94 -32.07
N HIS A 19 -26.63 -13.82 -31.85
CA HIS A 19 -27.98 -13.47 -31.42
C HIS A 19 -28.04 -12.87 -30.00
N MET A 20 -27.09 -13.18 -29.12
CA MET A 20 -27.03 -12.67 -27.74
C MET A 20 -26.21 -11.38 -27.60
N VAL A 21 -25.32 -11.09 -28.56
CA VAL A 21 -24.37 -9.96 -28.53
C VAL A 21 -24.43 -9.13 -29.82
N GLY A 22 -25.54 -9.22 -30.55
CA GLY A 22 -25.68 -8.68 -31.90
C GLY A 22 -25.71 -7.15 -31.98
N THR A 23 -25.98 -6.48 -30.86
CA THR A 23 -25.88 -5.02 -30.74
C THR A 23 -24.78 -4.66 -29.76
N ASN A 24 -24.23 -3.45 -29.89
CA ASN A 24 -23.21 -2.95 -28.95
C ASN A 24 -23.72 -2.98 -27.50
N GLY A 25 -24.96 -2.53 -27.24
CA GLY A 25 -25.56 -2.55 -25.91
C GLY A 25 -25.62 -3.95 -25.32
N LEU A 26 -26.16 -4.92 -26.07
CA LEU A 26 -26.24 -6.31 -25.61
C LEU A 26 -24.85 -6.91 -25.36
N LYS A 27 -23.87 -6.60 -26.23
CA LYS A 27 -22.49 -7.07 -26.05
C LYS A 27 -21.87 -6.50 -24.77
N VAL A 28 -22.09 -5.21 -24.50
CA VAL A 28 -21.64 -4.56 -23.26
C VAL A 28 -22.33 -5.17 -22.04
N ASP A 29 -23.64 -5.34 -22.07
CA ASP A 29 -24.42 -5.90 -20.96
C ASP A 29 -23.93 -7.31 -20.60
N ARG A 30 -23.79 -8.19 -21.61
CA ARG A 30 -23.26 -9.54 -21.41
C ARG A 30 -21.83 -9.57 -20.91
N PHE A 31 -21.00 -8.64 -21.37
CA PHE A 31 -19.62 -8.53 -20.89
C PHE A 31 -19.59 -8.16 -19.40
N LEU A 32 -20.40 -7.19 -18.99
CA LEU A 32 -20.49 -6.74 -17.60
C LEU A 32 -21.06 -7.83 -16.69
N GLU A 33 -22.09 -8.55 -17.13
CA GLU A 33 -22.66 -9.69 -16.38
C GLU A 33 -21.61 -10.76 -16.01
N GLY A 34 -20.66 -11.04 -16.91
CA GLY A 34 -19.59 -12.00 -16.66
C GLY A 34 -18.33 -11.41 -16.01
N LEU A 35 -18.28 -10.09 -15.78
CA LEU A 35 -17.15 -9.44 -15.12
C LEU A 35 -17.21 -9.68 -13.61
N ARG A 36 -16.04 -9.76 -12.94
CA ARG A 36 -15.97 -9.91 -11.48
C ARG A 36 -16.78 -8.80 -10.79
N PRO A 37 -17.58 -9.10 -9.75
CA PRO A 37 -18.44 -8.11 -9.10
C PRO A 37 -17.71 -6.84 -8.63
N GLU A 38 -16.48 -6.99 -8.14
CA GLU A 38 -15.65 -5.89 -7.66
C GLU A 38 -15.32 -4.91 -8.80
N LEU A 39 -14.90 -5.44 -9.94
CA LEU A 39 -14.56 -4.64 -11.12
C LEU A 39 -15.79 -4.11 -11.85
N ASN A 40 -16.87 -4.90 -11.90
CA ASN A 40 -18.14 -4.48 -12.48
C ASN A 40 -18.64 -3.21 -11.79
N LYS A 41 -18.63 -3.19 -10.45
CA LYS A 41 -19.02 -2.02 -9.68
C LYS A 41 -18.18 -0.79 -10.05
N ASP A 42 -16.87 -0.92 -10.12
CA ASP A 42 -15.96 0.20 -10.45
C ASP A 42 -16.19 0.72 -11.87
N VAL A 43 -16.42 -0.20 -12.82
CA VAL A 43 -16.75 0.14 -14.21
C VAL A 43 -18.10 0.87 -14.27
N LEU A 44 -19.15 0.39 -13.61
CA LEU A 44 -20.45 1.04 -13.58
C LEU A 44 -20.39 2.45 -12.97
N MET A 45 -19.66 2.62 -11.86
CA MET A 45 -19.50 3.92 -11.19
C MET A 45 -18.74 4.94 -12.03
N SER A 46 -17.94 4.50 -12.99
CA SER A 46 -17.19 5.39 -13.89
C SER A 46 -18.04 6.06 -14.98
N GLY A 47 -19.34 5.73 -15.06
CA GLY A 47 -20.26 6.22 -16.09
C GLY A 47 -20.00 5.58 -17.45
N ILE A 48 -20.78 4.55 -17.81
CA ILE A 48 -20.62 3.79 -19.06
C ILE A 48 -21.74 4.02 -20.07
N GLN A 49 -22.63 4.97 -19.80
CA GLN A 49 -23.81 5.18 -20.64
C GLN A 49 -23.37 5.55 -22.07
N ASN A 50 -23.90 4.83 -23.06
CA ASN A 50 -23.60 4.97 -24.49
C ASN A 50 -22.15 4.65 -24.89
N MET A 51 -21.37 3.94 -24.06
CA MET A 51 -20.03 3.50 -24.44
C MET A 51 -20.07 2.30 -25.40
N SER A 52 -19.10 2.28 -26.29
CA SER A 52 -18.79 1.13 -27.13
C SER A 52 -18.13 0.01 -26.33
N PHE A 53 -18.24 -1.22 -26.82
CA PHE A 53 -17.58 -2.37 -26.19
C PHE A 53 -16.08 -2.16 -25.92
N PRO A 54 -15.26 -1.65 -26.87
CA PRO A 54 -13.85 -1.35 -26.61
C PRO A 54 -13.63 -0.38 -25.43
N GLU A 55 -14.42 0.70 -25.36
CA GLU A 55 -14.31 1.68 -24.27
C GLU A 55 -14.63 1.05 -22.91
N VAL A 56 -15.64 0.18 -22.85
CA VAL A 56 -15.99 -0.56 -21.63
C VAL A 56 -14.88 -1.54 -21.23
N THR A 57 -14.25 -2.21 -22.20
CA THR A 57 -13.12 -3.11 -21.91
C THR A 57 -11.89 -2.37 -21.40
N ASP A 58 -11.60 -1.18 -21.93
CA ASP A 58 -10.51 -0.32 -21.44
C ASP A 58 -10.76 0.11 -19.99
N LYS A 59 -12.01 0.48 -19.67
CA LYS A 59 -12.38 0.81 -18.29
C LYS A 59 -12.24 -0.38 -17.34
N ALA A 60 -12.59 -1.58 -17.78
CA ALA A 60 -12.40 -2.79 -16.97
C ALA A 60 -10.91 -3.08 -16.70
N LEU A 61 -10.03 -2.85 -17.69
CA LEU A 61 -8.58 -2.98 -17.52
C LEU A 61 -8.03 -1.94 -16.54
N LEU A 62 -8.51 -0.69 -16.62
CA LEU A 62 -8.15 0.36 -15.67
C LEU A 62 -8.61 0.03 -14.24
N ALA A 63 -9.80 -0.54 -14.09
CA ALA A 63 -10.32 -0.99 -12.80
C ALA A 63 -9.44 -2.09 -12.19
N GLU A 64 -9.05 -3.12 -12.98
CA GLU A 64 -8.13 -4.17 -12.50
C GLU A 64 -6.77 -3.58 -12.10
N GLN A 65 -6.25 -2.62 -12.87
CA GLN A 65 -5.00 -1.96 -12.52
C GLN A 65 -5.12 -1.15 -11.21
N ALA A 66 -6.26 -0.49 -10.97
CA ALA A 66 -6.53 0.25 -9.75
C ALA A 66 -6.63 -0.70 -8.54
N GLU A 67 -7.34 -1.82 -8.68
CA GLU A 67 -7.44 -2.87 -7.66
C GLU A 67 -6.05 -3.37 -7.24
N VAL A 68 -5.19 -3.71 -8.21
CA VAL A 68 -3.82 -4.17 -7.94
C VAL A 68 -3.00 -3.12 -7.18
N LYS A 69 -3.14 -1.83 -7.54
CA LYS A 69 -2.48 -0.73 -6.83
C LYS A 69 -2.98 -0.59 -5.40
N ILE A 70 -4.29 -0.70 -5.18
CA ILE A 70 -4.92 -0.63 -3.86
C ILE A 70 -4.43 -1.77 -2.97
N VAL A 71 -4.45 -3.02 -3.46
CA VAL A 71 -4.00 -4.20 -2.71
C VAL A 71 -2.54 -4.05 -2.29
N ARG A 72 -1.65 -3.68 -3.22
CA ARG A 72 -0.23 -3.43 -2.90
C ARG A 72 -0.05 -2.32 -1.86
N ALA A 73 -0.79 -1.22 -1.99
CA ALA A 73 -0.72 -0.13 -1.02
C ALA A 73 -1.22 -0.56 0.37
N GLN A 74 -2.24 -1.41 0.43
CA GLN A 74 -2.76 -1.98 1.68
C GLN A 74 -1.75 -2.94 2.33
N GLU A 75 -1.09 -3.79 1.55
CA GLU A 75 -0.02 -4.68 2.02
C GLU A 75 1.12 -3.90 2.67
N VAL A 76 1.62 -2.86 1.98
CA VAL A 76 2.67 -1.98 2.52
C VAL A 76 2.22 -1.31 3.82
N ARG A 77 0.98 -0.80 3.87
CA ARG A 77 0.42 -0.20 5.09
C ARG A 77 0.29 -1.21 6.24
N SER A 78 -0.09 -2.46 5.93
CA SER A 78 -0.21 -3.55 6.90
C SER A 78 1.16 -3.91 7.51
N LEU A 79 2.18 -4.05 6.68
CA LEU A 79 3.55 -4.32 7.12
C LEU A 79 4.10 -3.20 8.00
N ASN A 80 3.92 -1.95 7.60
CA ASN A 80 4.35 -0.80 8.41
C ASN A 80 3.60 -0.71 9.74
N ARG A 81 2.30 -1.02 9.76
CA ARG A 81 1.51 -1.07 11.00
C ARG A 81 2.04 -2.14 11.96
N ASN A 82 2.39 -3.31 11.43
CA ASN A 82 2.95 -4.41 12.22
C ASN A 82 4.36 -4.10 12.75
N GLN A 83 5.20 -3.43 11.96
CA GLN A 83 6.51 -2.96 12.45
C GLN A 83 6.36 -1.90 13.54
N ASN A 84 5.50 -0.91 13.35
CA ASN A 84 5.25 0.10 14.38
C ASN A 84 4.70 -0.54 15.67
N GLN A 85 3.77 -1.49 15.58
CA GLN A 85 3.32 -2.23 16.77
C GLN A 85 4.46 -2.97 17.49
N LYS A 86 5.40 -3.57 16.76
CA LYS A 86 6.59 -4.22 17.37
C LYS A 86 7.49 -3.20 18.06
N VAL A 87 7.77 -2.06 17.43
CA VAL A 87 8.59 -0.99 18.02
C VAL A 87 7.94 -0.41 19.28
N PHE A 88 6.63 -0.13 19.25
CA PHE A 88 5.89 0.32 20.42
C PHE A 88 5.91 -0.71 21.56
N ARG A 89 5.76 -2.01 21.25
CA ARG A 89 5.90 -3.09 22.24
C ARG A 89 7.30 -3.13 22.84
N VAL A 90 8.36 -3.11 22.02
CA VAL A 90 9.75 -3.13 22.51
C VAL A 90 10.07 -1.92 23.39
N ASN A 91 9.61 -0.72 23.01
CA ASN A 91 9.84 0.50 23.79
C ASN A 91 9.11 0.50 25.15
N LYS A 92 7.90 -0.09 25.21
CA LYS A 92 7.16 -0.25 26.47
C LYS A 92 7.91 -1.18 27.44
N ASN A 93 8.44 -2.29 26.92
CA ASN A 93 9.20 -3.27 27.69
C ASN A 93 10.51 -2.67 28.24
N TRP A 94 11.17 -1.81 27.45
CA TRP A 94 12.38 -1.08 27.88
C TRP A 94 12.09 -0.12 29.04
N ASN A 95 11.02 0.67 28.96
CA ASN A 95 10.63 1.60 30.02
C ASN A 95 10.16 0.88 31.31
N GLU A 96 9.49 -0.25 31.18
CA GLU A 96 9.11 -1.10 32.32
C GLU A 96 10.35 -1.71 32.99
N ASN A 97 11.32 -2.20 32.21
CA ASN A 97 12.56 -2.71 32.75
C ASN A 97 13.34 -1.59 33.46
N LYS A 98 13.44 -0.39 32.87
CA LYS A 98 14.12 0.76 33.47
C LYS A 98 13.54 1.14 34.85
N LYS A 99 12.22 1.05 35.03
CA LYS A 99 11.56 1.23 36.34
C LYS A 99 11.93 0.14 37.34
N LYS A 100 12.13 -1.11 36.90
CA LYS A 100 12.59 -2.22 37.76
C LYS A 100 14.05 -2.06 38.22
N TRP A 101 14.93 -1.50 37.40
CA TRP A 101 16.34 -1.25 37.78
C TRP A 101 16.53 0.03 38.60
N ALA A 102 15.66 1.04 38.45
CA ALA A 102 15.70 2.29 39.22
C ALA A 102 15.34 2.10 40.71
N GLY A 103 14.50 1.10 41.04
CA GLY A 103 14.08 0.82 42.42
C GLY A 103 15.07 -0.02 43.24
N LYS A 104 16.20 -0.46 42.68
CA LYS A 104 17.14 -1.41 43.33
C LYS A 104 18.48 -0.81 43.74
N ARG A 105 18.59 0.53 43.83
CA ARG A 105 19.79 1.23 44.30
C ARG A 105 19.55 1.91 45.65
N HIS A 106 19.36 1.10 46.69
CA HIS A 106 19.63 1.52 48.07
C HIS A 106 20.64 0.55 48.68
N GLY A 107 21.83 1.07 49.00
CA GLY A 107 22.83 0.43 49.84
C GLY A 107 24.17 0.19 49.16
N GLY A 108 25.14 1.10 49.36
CA GLY A 108 26.55 0.85 49.03
C GLY A 108 27.35 2.13 48.82
N LYS A 109 27.94 2.64 49.91
CA LYS A 109 28.83 3.81 49.97
C LYS A 109 30.20 3.55 49.30
N GLN A 110 30.77 4.64 48.75
CA GLN A 110 32.20 5.02 48.70
C GLN A 110 33.17 4.27 47.75
N ASN A 111 33.63 4.96 46.70
CA ASN A 111 35.03 5.43 46.54
C ASN A 111 35.24 6.01 45.12
N GLU A 112 35.45 7.33 45.02
CA GLU A 112 35.97 7.97 43.81
C GLU A 112 37.51 8.03 43.84
N PRO A 113 38.18 7.67 42.74
CA PRO A 113 39.44 8.30 42.39
C PRO A 113 39.30 9.10 41.08
N HIS A 114 39.40 10.42 41.25
CA HIS A 114 39.92 11.43 40.34
C HIS A 114 40.76 10.95 39.15
N LEU A 115 40.33 11.23 37.90
CA LEU A 115 41.25 11.49 36.79
C LEU A 115 40.60 12.34 35.69
N LYS A 116 41.09 13.58 35.56
CA LYS A 116 40.76 14.59 34.55
C LYS A 116 40.94 14.03 33.14
N ARG A 117 39.96 14.25 32.24
CA ARG A 117 40.17 14.22 30.78
C ARG A 117 39.40 15.36 30.14
N GLY A 118 40.14 16.16 29.36
CA GLY A 118 39.81 17.53 28.98
C GLY A 118 38.77 17.70 27.88
N ARG A 119 38.37 18.96 27.71
CA ARG A 119 37.56 19.47 26.59
C ARG A 119 38.35 19.36 25.29
N PRO A 120 37.77 18.84 24.20
CA PRO A 120 38.27 19.13 22.87
C PRO A 120 37.66 20.45 22.39
N ASP A 121 38.52 21.45 22.18
CA ASP A 121 38.20 22.67 21.44
C ASP A 121 37.93 22.29 19.98
N ASN A 122 36.73 22.56 19.48
CA ASN A 122 36.40 22.39 18.07
C ASN A 122 36.09 23.77 17.47
N GLN A 123 37.14 24.47 17.07
CA GLN A 123 37.04 25.59 16.14
C GLN A 123 36.74 25.02 14.76
N THR A 124 35.55 25.30 14.23
CA THR A 124 35.27 25.14 12.80
C THR A 124 35.05 26.54 12.24
N GLU A 125 36.07 27.03 11.55
CA GLU A 125 36.05 28.28 10.79
C GLU A 125 34.93 28.25 9.74
N ALA A 126 34.13 29.30 9.73
CA ALA A 126 33.17 29.59 8.68
C ALA A 126 33.91 30.01 7.40
N LYS A 127 33.79 29.23 6.33
CA LYS A 127 34.15 29.66 4.97
C LYS A 127 32.89 30.06 4.22
N ALA A 128 32.79 31.35 3.90
CA ALA A 128 31.78 31.92 3.01
C ALA A 128 32.01 31.45 1.55
N PRO A 129 30.95 31.33 0.73
CA PRO A 129 31.06 30.97 -0.68
C PRO A 129 31.46 32.18 -1.54
N PRO A 130 32.26 31.99 -2.61
CA PRO A 130 32.56 33.07 -3.55
C PRO A 130 31.43 33.30 -4.57
N SER A 131 31.30 34.57 -4.97
CA SER A 131 30.41 35.13 -5.98
C SER A 131 30.76 34.75 -7.41
#